data_AF-A0A7C6YSX0-F1
#
_entry.id   AF-A0A7C6YSX0-F1
#
_cell.length_a   1.000
_cell.length_b   1.000
_cell.length_c   1.000
_cell.angle_alpha   90.00
_cell.angle_beta   90.00
_cell.angle_gamma   90.00
#
_symmetry.space_group_name_H-M   'P 1'
#
loop_
_entity.id
_entity.type
_entity.pdbx_description
1 polymer ?
#
loop_
_entity_poly.entity_id
_entity_poly.type
_entity_poly.pdbx_seq_one_letter_code
_entity_poly.pdbx_strand_id
1 'polypeptide(L)'
;MTVGTQMHQTLASLESACANLKTFALETEDKTAKKMFAEYSQQLDSICQGVKARCNYIEQQEPQYKVFDNAIQQGVQHENQQEKMNTTEY
;
A
#
# COMPACT_ATOMS: atom_id res chain seq x y z
N MET A 1 -13.22 -7.27 -3.99
CA MET A 1 -12.47 -6.26 -3.22
C MET A 1 -11.82 -6.98 -2.05
N THR A 2 -10.50 -6.91 -1.93
CA THR A 2 -9.80 -7.68 -0.89
C THR A 2 -9.70 -6.87 0.40
N VAL A 3 -9.19 -7.47 1.48
CA VAL A 3 -8.95 -6.73 2.73
C VAL A 3 -7.86 -5.67 2.48
N GLY A 4 -6.80 -6.02 1.74
CA GLY A 4 -5.79 -5.05 1.30
C GLY A 4 -6.38 -3.86 0.52
N THR A 5 -7.31 -4.11 -0.41
CA THR A 5 -7.99 -3.02 -1.14
C THR A 5 -8.78 -2.09 -0.22
N GLN A 6 -9.53 -2.65 0.74
CA GLN A 6 -10.31 -1.85 1.71
C GLN A 6 -9.40 -1.02 2.61
N MET A 7 -8.25 -1.59 3.01
CA MET A 7 -7.28 -0.90 3.83
C MET A 7 -6.58 0.24 3.07
N HIS A 8 -6.25 0.06 1.80
CA HIS A 8 -5.73 1.16 0.95
C HIS A 8 -6.73 2.30 0.79
N GLN A 9 -8.01 1.99 0.61
CA GLN A 9 -9.05 3.02 0.54
C GLN A 9 -9.18 3.80 1.86
N THR A 10 -9.02 3.10 2.99
CA THR A 10 -9.00 3.72 4.32
C THR A 10 -7.76 4.61 4.48
N LEU A 11 -6.58 4.12 4.09
CA LEU A 11 -5.32 4.87 4.12
C LEU A 11 -5.42 6.17 3.30
N ALA A 12 -5.95 6.10 2.08
CA ALA A 12 -6.15 7.28 1.23
C ALA A 12 -7.09 8.31 1.87
N SER A 13 -8.12 7.83 2.57
CA SER A 13 -9.06 8.71 3.29
C SER A 13 -8.38 9.40 4.49
N LEU A 14 -7.52 8.68 5.22
CA LEU A 14 -6.74 9.24 6.33
C LEU A 14 -5.68 10.24 5.84
N GLU A 15 -4.99 9.95 4.75
CA GLU A 15 -4.02 10.87 4.13
C GLU A 15 -4.71 12.16 3.65
N SER A 16 -5.89 12.04 3.05
CA SER A 16 -6.71 13.19 2.66
C SER A 16 -7.13 14.03 3.87
N ALA A 17 -7.57 13.40 4.96
CA ALA A 17 -7.89 14.10 6.20
C ALA A 17 -6.66 14.78 6.82
N CYS A 18 -5.47 14.16 6.76
CA CYS A 18 -4.23 14.76 7.22
C CYS A 18 -3.86 16.01 6.42
N ALA A 19 -3.98 15.94 5.09
CA ALA A 19 -3.76 17.10 4.22
C ALA A 19 -4.74 18.25 4.57
N ASN A 20 -6.02 17.93 4.79
CA ASN A 20 -7.00 18.94 5.19
C ASN A 20 -6.65 19.61 6.53
N LEU A 21 -6.19 18.84 7.53
CA LEU A 21 -5.75 19.40 8.81
C LEU A 21 -4.54 20.33 8.64
N LYS A 22 -3.58 19.97 7.78
CA LYS A 22 -2.44 20.84 7.44
C LYS A 22 -2.94 22.14 6.78
N THR A 23 -3.88 22.06 5.86
CA THR A 23 -4.50 23.22 5.23
C THR A 23 -5.21 24.11 6.25
N PHE A 24 -6.03 23.53 7.15
CA PHE A 24 -6.70 24.30 8.20
C PHE A 24 -5.72 24.98 9.15
N ALA A 25 -4.61 24.32 9.47
CA ALA A 25 -3.54 24.91 10.26
C ALA A 25 -2.90 26.12 9.55
N LEU A 26 -2.79 26.11 8.22
CA LEU A 26 -2.25 27.23 7.43
C LEU A 26 -3.23 28.39 7.31
N GLU A 27 -4.50 28.09 7.02
CA GLU A 27 -5.55 29.06 6.73
C GLU A 27 -6.10 29.75 7.99
N THR A 28 -6.07 29.08 9.15
CA THR A 28 -6.63 29.66 10.37
C THR A 28 -5.77 30.80 10.93
N GLU A 29 -6.44 31.87 11.35
CA GLU A 29 -5.83 33.00 12.06
C GLU A 29 -5.77 32.78 13.59
N ASP A 30 -6.56 31.85 14.12
CA ASP A 30 -6.54 31.50 15.53
C ASP A 30 -5.27 30.71 15.86
N LYS A 31 -4.42 31.29 16.72
CA LYS A 31 -3.14 30.70 17.11
C LYS A 31 -3.28 29.35 17.84
N THR A 32 -4.34 29.19 18.63
CA THR A 32 -4.65 27.94 19.33
C THR A 32 -5.10 26.88 18.34
N ALA A 33 -6.00 27.23 17.42
CA ALA A 33 -6.47 26.31 16.39
C ALA A 33 -5.34 25.89 15.45
N LYS A 34 -4.45 26.82 15.07
CA LYS A 34 -3.25 26.55 14.27
C LYS A 34 -2.38 25.48 14.90
N LYS A 35 -2.08 25.60 16.20
CA LYS A 35 -1.31 24.60 16.94
C LYS A 35 -2.06 23.27 17.02
N MET A 36 -3.35 23.30 17.34
CA MET A 36 -4.18 22.10 17.46
C MET A 36 -4.24 21.31 16.15
N PHE A 37 -4.52 21.95 15.02
CA PHE A 37 -4.56 21.28 13.71
C PHE A 37 -3.20 20.74 13.28
N ALA A 38 -2.11 21.47 13.58
CA ALA A 38 -0.76 20.97 13.34
C ALA A 38 -0.48 19.68 14.16
N GLU A 39 -0.81 19.67 15.45
CA GLU A 39 -0.66 18.49 16.31
C GLU A 39 -1.52 17.32 15.84
N TYR A 40 -2.78 17.56 15.45
CA TYR A 40 -3.64 16.52 14.91
C TYR A 40 -3.11 15.94 13.60
N SER A 41 -2.57 16.78 12.71
CA SER A 41 -1.97 16.30 11.47
C SER A 41 -0.76 15.40 11.72
N GLN A 42 0.06 15.70 12.73
CA GLN A 42 1.22 14.87 13.10
C GLN A 42 0.79 13.52 13.69
N GLN A 43 -0.23 13.51 14.55
CA GLN A 43 -0.81 12.28 15.07
C GLN A 43 -1.38 11.43 13.94
N LEU A 44 -2.10 12.05 13.01
CA LEU A 44 -2.70 11.35 11.88
C LEU A 44 -1.65 10.82 10.90
N ASP A 45 -0.57 11.57 10.63
CA ASP A 45 0.59 11.08 9.85
C ASP A 45 1.18 9.81 10.47
N SER A 46 1.31 9.77 11.80
CA SER A 46 1.83 8.59 12.52
C SER A 46 0.88 7.39 12.39
N ILE A 47 -0.43 7.62 12.43
CA ILE A 47 -1.45 6.59 12.19
C ILE A 47 -1.37 6.08 10.74
N CYS A 48 -1.27 6.98 9.76
CA CYS A 48 -1.12 6.60 8.34
C CYS A 48 0.10 5.69 8.13
N GLN A 49 1.24 5.99 8.76
CA GLN A 49 2.43 5.13 8.68
C GLN A 49 2.16 3.72 9.23
N GLY A 50 1.49 3.62 10.38
CA GLY A 50 1.10 2.32 10.96
C GLY A 50 0.14 1.53 10.07
N VAL A 51 -0.89 2.20 9.53
CA VAL A 51 -1.86 1.58 8.61
C VAL A 51 -1.16 1.13 7.32
N LYS A 52 -0.29 1.95 6.74
CA LYS A 52 0.49 1.60 5.54
C LYS A 52 1.37 0.37 5.76
N ALA A 53 2.07 0.29 6.88
CA ALA A 53 2.85 -0.89 7.23
C ALA A 53 1.96 -2.15 7.31
N ARG A 54 0.75 -2.01 7.85
CA ARG A 54 -0.21 -3.12 7.93
C ARG A 54 -0.80 -3.51 6.57
N CYS A 55 -1.09 -2.54 5.69
CA CYS A 55 -1.51 -2.79 4.31
C CYS A 55 -0.50 -3.67 3.61
N ASN A 56 0.77 -3.24 3.59
CA ASN A 56 1.86 -3.95 2.92
C ASN A 56 2.00 -5.40 3.43
N TYR A 57 1.86 -5.61 4.75
CA TYR A 57 1.92 -6.95 5.33
C TYR A 57 0.74 -7.83 4.89
N ILE A 58 -0.47 -7.30 4.88
CA ILE A 58 -1.67 -8.07 4.51
C ILE A 58 -1.65 -8.42 3.02
N GLU A 59 -1.20 -7.52 2.16
CA GLU A 59 -1.09 -7.77 0.72
C GLU A 59 -0.20 -8.98 0.40
N GLN A 60 0.90 -9.16 1.14
CA GLN A 60 1.78 -10.32 1.00
C GLN A 60 1.12 -11.63 1.44
N GLN A 61 0.13 -11.56 2.33
CA GLN A 61 -0.55 -12.73 2.88
C GLN A 61 -1.74 -13.17 2.05
N GLU A 62 -2.19 -12.32 1.10
CA GLU A 62 -3.39 -12.56 0.32
C GLU A 62 -3.21 -13.72 -0.68
N PRO A 63 -4.22 -14.59 -0.85
CA PRO A 63 -4.14 -15.74 -1.73
C PRO A 63 -3.81 -15.36 -3.16
N GLN A 64 -4.35 -14.26 -3.69
CA GLN A 64 -4.08 -13.85 -5.07
C GLN A 64 -2.62 -13.49 -5.32
N TYR A 65 -1.88 -12.96 -4.33
CA TYR A 65 -0.45 -12.67 -4.48
C TYR A 65 0.34 -13.98 -4.57
N LYS A 66 0.00 -14.95 -3.71
CA LYS A 66 0.58 -16.30 -3.71
C LYS A 66 0.27 -17.07 -4.99
N VAL A 67 -0.95 -16.94 -5.53
CA VAL A 67 -1.36 -17.58 -6.79
C VAL A 67 -0.62 -16.97 -7.97
N PHE A 68 -0.41 -15.66 -8.00
CA PHE A 68 0.39 -14.99 -9.03
C PHE A 68 1.84 -15.49 -9.03
N ASP A 69 2.50 -15.54 -7.86
CA ASP A 69 3.86 -16.04 -7.74
C ASP A 69 3.98 -17.50 -8.21
N ASN A 70 3.03 -18.35 -7.82
CA ASN A 70 2.99 -19.75 -8.25
C ASN A 70 2.78 -19.88 -9.78
N ALA A 71 1.92 -19.04 -10.38
CA ALA A 71 1.66 -19.05 -11.82
C ALA A 71 2.89 -18.61 -12.62
N ILE A 72 3.62 -17.59 -12.15
CA ILE A 72 4.90 -17.14 -12.75
C ILE A 72 5.91 -18.28 -12.70
N GLN A 73 6.04 -18.98 -11.56
CA GLN A 73 7.00 -20.06 -11.40
C GLN A 73 6.70 -21.26 -12.32
N GLN A 74 5.41 -21.57 -12.54
CA GLN A 74 5.00 -22.62 -13.48
C GLN A 74 5.28 -22.23 -14.94
N GLY A 75 5.05 -20.97 -15.32
CA GLY A 75 5.36 -20.47 -16.66
C GLY A 75 6.86 -20.53 -16.98
N VAL A 76 7.69 -20.08 -16.04
CA VAL A 76 9.16 -20.09 -16.20
C VAL A 76 9.72 -21.52 -16.27
N GLN A 77 9.12 -22.50 -15.58
CA GLN A 77 9.52 -23.90 -15.69
C GLN A 77 9.17 -24.52 -17.05
N HIS A 78 8.00 -24.19 -17.60
CA HIS A 78 7.60 -24.64 -18.93
C HIS A 78 8.50 -24.07 -20.02
N GLU A 79 8.85 -22.79 -19.96
CA GLU A 79 9.72 -22.13 -20.94
C GLU A 79 11.14 -22.72 -20.92
N ASN A 80 11.72 -22.95 -19.74
CA ASN A 80 13.05 -23.56 -19.58
C ASN A 80 13.10 -25.04 -20.04
N GLN A 81 12.00 -25.79 -19.94
CA GLN A 81 11.95 -27.16 -20.46
C GLN A 81 11.86 -27.19 -21.99
N GLN A 82 11.17 -26.21 -22.59
CA GLN A 82 11.01 -26.11 -24.03
C GLN A 82 12.32 -25.65 -24.71
N GLU A 83 13.08 -24.74 -24.10
CA GLU A 83 14.43 -24.34 -24.56
C GLU A 83 15.44 -25.49 -24.51
N LYS A 84 15.41 -26.32 -23.44
CA LYS A 84 16.27 -27.51 -23.34
C LYS A 84 15.94 -28.57 -24.39
N MET A 85 14.67 -28.69 -24.76
CA MET A 85 14.25 -29.63 -25.81
C MET A 85 14.72 -29.16 -27.20
N ASN A 86 14.64 -27.86 -27.50
CA ASN A 86 15.08 -27.28 -28.77
C ASN A 86 16.61 -27.24 -28.96
N THR A 87 17.40 -27.26 -27.88
CA THR A 87 18.87 -27.22 -27.95
C THR A 87 19.55 -28.58 -28.01
N THR A 88 18.78 -29.68 -27.84
CA THR A 88 19.31 -31.06 -27.92
C THR A 88 19.13 -31.68 -29.31
N GLU A 89 18.52 -30.96 -30.27
CA GLU A 89 18.24 -31.45 -31.64
C GLU A 89 19.33 -31.14 -32.71
N TYR A 90 20.58 -30.90 -32.30
CA TYR A 90 21.73 -30.82 -33.23
C TYR A 90 22.87 -31.76 -32.85
#